data_AF-A0A813LUX3-F1
#
_entry.id   AF-A0A813LUX3-F1
#
_cell.length_a   1.000
_cell.length_b   1.000
_cell.length_c   1.000
_cell.angle_alpha   90.00
_cell.angle_beta   90.00
_cell.angle_gamma   90.00
#
_symmetry.space_group_name_H-M   'P 1'
#
loop_
_entity.id
_entity.type
_entity.pdbx_description
1 polymer ?
#
loop_
_entity_poly.entity_id
_entity_poly.type
_entity_poly.pdbx_seq_one_letter_code
_entity_poly.pdbx_strand_id
1 'polypeptide(L)'
;AVARCRRCRLLPAILLGLWAAVSNRHQPLAAVGMSPPTTPYSLPHRAVIWDVDGTLVESTSLGLRGTNAVLKKNGHPEITEAEYKDGTRFPTGERFGFHISGNPKDPAAPRLGKEFDDHYVQLVS
;
A
#
# COMPACT_ATOMS: atom_id res chain seq x y z
N ALA A 1 4.44 33.86 39.27
CA ALA A 1 4.07 35.11 38.58
C ALA A 1 2.97 34.79 37.56
N VAL A 2 1.80 35.39 37.75
CA VAL A 2 0.61 35.24 36.90
C VAL A 2 0.64 36.35 35.86
N ALA A 3 0.52 36.02 34.57
CA ALA A 3 0.26 36.99 33.52
C ALA A 3 -1.03 36.61 32.79
N ARG A 4 -2.14 37.24 33.20
CA ARG A 4 -3.37 37.38 32.43
C ARG A 4 -3.18 38.57 31.48
N CYS A 5 -3.57 38.44 30.20
CA CYS A 5 -3.87 39.60 29.38
C CYS A 5 -5.23 39.43 28.68
N ARG A 6 -6.02 40.50 28.74
CA ARG A 6 -7.44 40.60 28.43
C ARG A 6 -7.65 41.10 27.00
N ARG A 7 -8.72 40.68 26.31
CA ARG A 7 -9.85 41.55 25.90
C ARG A 7 -10.86 40.85 24.99
N CYS A 8 -12.11 40.90 25.43
CA CYS A 8 -13.34 40.71 24.67
C CYS A 8 -13.54 41.80 23.60
N ARG A 9 -14.30 41.49 22.54
CA ARG A 9 -15.34 42.37 21.97
C ARG A 9 -16.34 41.56 21.13
N LEU A 10 -17.59 42.01 21.20
CA LEU A 10 -18.85 41.37 20.82
C LEU A 10 -19.21 41.52 19.31
N LEU A 11 -20.10 40.61 18.89
CA LEU A 11 -21.03 40.56 17.73
C LEU A 11 -21.83 41.88 17.48
N PRO A 12 -22.46 42.09 16.29
CA PRO A 12 -23.79 41.53 15.98
C PRO A 12 -24.07 41.14 14.51
N ALA A 13 -24.97 40.16 14.35
CA ALA A 13 -25.75 39.87 13.15
C ALA A 13 -26.87 40.90 12.97
N ILE A 14 -27.29 41.22 11.73
CA ILE A 14 -28.63 41.77 11.43
C ILE A 14 -28.95 41.85 9.91
N LEU A 15 -30.05 41.17 9.56
CA LEU A 15 -31.19 41.53 8.67
C LEU A 15 -31.14 41.54 7.12
N LEU A 16 -32.29 41.02 6.61
CA LEU A 16 -33.21 41.56 5.57
C LEU A 16 -33.15 41.01 4.14
N GLY A 17 -34.29 40.46 3.69
CA GLY A 17 -34.73 40.59 2.29
C GLY A 17 -35.53 39.42 1.70
N LEU A 18 -36.82 39.32 2.03
CA LEU A 18 -37.84 38.57 1.25
C LEU A 18 -38.34 39.41 0.05
N TRP A 19 -39.07 38.75 -0.87
CA TRP A 19 -39.82 39.23 -2.06
C TRP A 19 -39.00 39.20 -3.37
N ALA A 20 -39.43 38.64 -4.50
CA ALA A 20 -40.72 38.10 -4.94
C ALA A 20 -40.51 37.22 -6.19
N ALA A 21 -41.41 36.27 -6.46
CA ALA A 21 -42.16 36.17 -7.72
C ALA A 21 -42.85 34.81 -7.81
N VAL A 22 -44.17 34.84 -7.60
CA VAL A 22 -45.11 33.82 -8.06
C VAL A 22 -45.00 33.73 -9.58
N SER A 23 -44.68 32.55 -10.10
CA SER A 23 -44.88 32.23 -11.52
C SER A 23 -45.84 31.05 -11.60
N ASN A 24 -47.07 31.36 -12.00
CA ASN A 24 -48.11 30.39 -12.30
C ASN A 24 -48.05 30.10 -13.80
N ARG A 25 -47.68 28.87 -14.18
CA ARG A 25 -48.01 28.29 -15.50
C ARG A 25 -48.22 26.79 -15.31
N HIS A 26 -49.47 26.38 -15.48
CA HIS A 26 -49.84 24.97 -15.62
C HIS A 26 -49.68 24.49 -17.07
N GLN A 27 -49.50 23.17 -17.15
CA GLN A 27 -49.79 22.20 -18.22
C GLN A 27 -48.59 21.70 -19.05
N PRO A 28 -48.63 20.45 -19.58
CA PRO A 28 -49.32 19.24 -19.14
C PRO A 28 -48.37 18.03 -18.97
N LEU A 29 -48.89 16.96 -18.35
CA LEU A 29 -48.29 15.62 -18.35
C LEU A 29 -48.24 15.05 -19.78
N ALA A 30 -47.04 14.87 -20.30
CA ALA A 30 -46.75 13.91 -21.38
C ALA A 30 -45.43 13.21 -21.05
N ALA A 31 -45.50 12.30 -20.08
CA ALA A 31 -44.40 11.39 -19.75
C ALA A 31 -44.67 10.03 -20.40
N VAL A 32 -44.36 9.88 -21.69
CA VAL A 32 -44.03 8.56 -22.26
C VAL A 32 -42.96 8.76 -23.34
N GLY A 33 -41.73 8.53 -22.92
CA GLY A 33 -40.55 8.49 -23.76
C GLY A 33 -39.42 7.88 -22.96
N MET A 34 -39.68 6.77 -22.27
CA MET A 34 -38.63 5.97 -21.65
C MET A 34 -37.79 5.38 -22.79
N SER A 35 -36.75 6.11 -23.18
CA SER A 35 -35.59 5.45 -23.78
C SER A 35 -35.08 4.46 -22.73
N PRO A 36 -34.84 3.18 -23.08
CA PRO A 36 -34.23 2.26 -22.13
C PRO A 36 -32.92 2.89 -21.64
N PRO A 37 -32.57 2.80 -20.34
CA PRO A 37 -31.25 3.17 -19.92
C PRO A 37 -30.26 2.22 -20.60
N THR A 38 -29.65 2.67 -21.70
CA THR A 38 -28.38 2.15 -22.21
C THR A 38 -27.27 2.62 -21.27
N THR A 39 -27.38 2.29 -19.99
CA THR A 39 -26.16 2.09 -19.20
C THR A 39 -25.62 0.74 -19.67
N PRO A 40 -24.49 0.69 -20.40
CA PRO A 40 -23.86 -0.60 -20.64
C PRO A 40 -23.66 -1.23 -19.26
N TYR A 41 -24.23 -2.40 -19.05
CA TYR A 41 -23.97 -3.19 -17.85
C TYR A 41 -22.45 -3.32 -17.75
N SER A 42 -21.82 -2.56 -16.84
CA SER A 42 -20.41 -2.81 -16.58
C SER A 42 -20.38 -4.18 -15.92
N LEU A 43 -19.78 -5.14 -16.62
CA LEU A 43 -19.49 -6.42 -15.98
C LEU A 43 -18.66 -6.10 -14.73
N PRO A 44 -18.95 -6.74 -13.58
CA PRO A 44 -18.18 -6.49 -12.38
C PRO A 44 -16.70 -6.71 -12.68
N HIS A 45 -15.86 -5.71 -12.39
CA HIS A 45 -14.42 -5.82 -12.62
C HIS A 45 -13.87 -6.98 -11.78
N ARG A 46 -13.22 -7.93 -12.44
CA ARG A 46 -12.52 -9.04 -11.80
C ARG A 46 -11.04 -8.90 -12.10
N ALA A 47 -10.21 -8.92 -11.07
CA ALA A 47 -8.76 -8.89 -11.19
C ALA A 47 -8.18 -10.16 -10.56
N VAL A 48 -7.10 -10.67 -11.17
CA VAL A 48 -6.25 -11.72 -10.60
C VAL A 48 -4.86 -11.11 -10.47
N ILE A 49 -4.28 -11.19 -9.28
CA ILE A 49 -2.92 -10.73 -8.99
C ILE A 49 -2.06 -11.96 -8.81
N TRP A 50 -0.97 -12.02 -9.56
CA TRP A 50 0.03 -13.09 -9.46
C TRP A 50 1.32 -12.49 -8.91
N ASP A 51 1.90 -13.17 -7.93
CA ASP A 51 3.28 -12.92 -7.52
C ASP A 51 4.24 -13.51 -8.56
N VAL A 52 5.47 -13.00 -8.62
CA VAL A 52 6.49 -13.52 -9.54
C VAL A 52 7.19 -14.73 -8.90
N ASP A 53 7.82 -14.52 -7.74
CA ASP A 53 8.71 -15.48 -7.10
C ASP A 53 7.92 -16.62 -6.44
N GLY A 54 8.19 -17.87 -6.84
CA GLY A 54 7.51 -19.06 -6.31
C GLY A 54 6.06 -19.23 -6.76
N THR A 55 5.51 -18.30 -7.55
CA THR A 55 4.15 -18.39 -8.14
C THR A 55 4.21 -18.53 -9.65
N LEU A 56 4.80 -17.55 -10.36
CA LEU A 56 4.97 -17.62 -11.81
C LEU A 56 6.32 -18.19 -12.22
N VAL A 57 7.34 -18.04 -11.37
CA VAL A 57 8.72 -18.43 -11.64
C VAL A 57 9.27 -19.24 -10.47
N GLU A 58 9.91 -20.37 -10.76
CA GLU A 58 10.70 -21.11 -9.77
C GLU A 58 12.05 -20.44 -9.55
N SER A 59 12.11 -19.52 -8.58
CA SER A 59 13.27 -18.69 -8.27
C SER A 59 13.98 -19.06 -6.96
N THR A 60 13.63 -20.19 -6.33
CA THR A 60 14.19 -20.59 -5.01
C THR A 60 15.72 -20.64 -5.05
N SER A 61 16.29 -21.29 -6.08
CA SER A 61 17.75 -21.44 -6.19
C SER A 61 18.47 -20.11 -6.41
N LEU A 62 17.82 -19.14 -7.07
CA LEU A 62 18.37 -17.80 -7.27
C LEU A 62 18.35 -17.01 -5.94
N GLY A 63 17.21 -17.03 -5.25
CA GLY A 63 17.05 -16.37 -3.95
C GLY A 63 17.97 -16.94 -2.87
N LEU A 64 18.15 -18.26 -2.83
CA LEU A 64 19.07 -18.92 -1.91
C LEU A 64 20.53 -18.51 -2.18
N ARG A 65 20.98 -18.55 -3.44
CA ARG A 65 22.35 -18.15 -3.80
C ARG A 65 22.64 -16.69 -3.44
N GLY A 66 21.70 -15.79 -3.74
CA GLY A 66 21.83 -14.39 -3.36
C GLY A 66 21.88 -14.21 -1.83
N THR A 67 21.09 -14.98 -1.09
CA THR A 67 21.06 -14.95 0.38
C THR A 67 22.41 -15.40 0.95
N ASN A 68 22.92 -16.55 0.51
CA ASN A 68 24.21 -17.07 0.95
C ASN A 68 25.39 -16.18 0.56
N ALA A 69 25.33 -15.50 -0.60
CA ALA A 69 26.33 -14.52 -0.99
C ALA A 69 26.43 -13.36 0.03
N VAL A 70 25.29 -12.82 0.48
CA VAL A 70 25.25 -11.74 1.48
C VAL A 70 25.67 -12.24 2.87
N LEU A 71 25.19 -13.42 3.29
CA LEU A 71 25.57 -14.03 4.57
C LEU A 71 27.08 -14.24 4.66
N LYS A 72 27.65 -14.89 3.63
CA LYS A 72 29.09 -15.17 3.53
C LYS A 72 29.93 -13.89 3.52
N LYS A 73 29.52 -12.87 2.76
CA LYS A 73 30.19 -11.55 2.73
C LYS A 73 30.22 -10.87 4.11
N ASN A 74 29.21 -11.12 4.94
CA ASN A 74 29.08 -10.55 6.28
C ASN A 74 29.58 -11.46 7.41
N GLY A 75 30.24 -12.59 7.08
CA GLY A 75 30.82 -13.49 8.07
C GLY A 75 29.81 -14.42 8.78
N HIS A 76 28.61 -14.57 8.22
CA HIS A 76 27.60 -15.50 8.72
C HIS A 76 27.66 -16.85 7.98
N PRO A 77 27.24 -17.95 8.61
CA PRO A 77 27.11 -19.25 7.95
C PRO A 77 26.15 -19.18 6.77
N GLU A 78 26.43 -19.98 5.73
CA GLU A 78 25.47 -20.24 4.67
C GLU A 78 24.30 -21.08 5.22
N ILE A 79 23.12 -20.90 4.63
CA ILE A 79 21.90 -21.64 4.97
C ILE A 79 21.55 -22.65 3.88
N THR A 80 20.77 -23.65 4.26
CA THR A 80 20.16 -24.63 3.36
C THR A 80 18.91 -24.07 2.68
N GLU A 81 18.44 -24.75 1.63
CA GLU A 81 17.18 -24.39 0.97
C GLU A 81 15.97 -24.47 1.92
N ALA A 82 15.95 -25.46 2.82
CA ALA A 82 14.88 -25.63 3.79
C ALA A 82 14.81 -24.45 4.77
N GLU A 83 15.97 -24.01 5.27
CA GLU A 83 16.07 -22.83 6.12
C GLU A 83 15.68 -21.56 5.37
N TYR A 84 16.14 -21.40 4.12
CA TYR A 84 15.74 -20.27 3.27
C TYR A 84 14.21 -20.21 3.10
N LYS A 85 13.57 -21.34 2.81
CA LYS A 85 12.11 -21.44 2.69
C LYS A 85 11.41 -21.08 4.00
N ASP A 86 11.88 -21.55 5.15
CA ASP A 86 11.32 -21.13 6.44
C ASP A 86 11.47 -19.61 6.69
N GLY A 87 12.60 -19.04 6.29
CA GLY A 87 12.86 -17.60 6.40
C GLY A 87 11.99 -16.74 5.47
N THR A 88 11.55 -17.26 4.32
CA THR A 88 10.75 -16.51 3.34
C THR A 88 9.34 -16.13 3.81
N ARG A 89 8.91 -16.58 5.00
CA ARG A 89 7.72 -16.02 5.68
C ARG A 89 7.90 -14.55 6.10
N PHE A 90 9.14 -14.06 6.16
CA PHE A 90 9.47 -12.68 6.49
C PHE A 90 9.90 -11.89 5.23
N PRO A 91 9.63 -10.58 5.17
CA PRO A 91 10.22 -9.70 4.16
C PRO A 91 11.75 -9.76 4.16
N THR A 92 12.39 -9.45 3.02
CA THR A 92 13.83 -9.65 2.80
C THR A 92 14.71 -9.21 3.97
N GLY A 93 14.56 -7.98 4.48
CA GLY A 93 15.36 -7.51 5.61
C GLY A 93 15.15 -8.35 6.87
N GLU A 94 13.88 -8.53 7.26
CA GLU A 94 13.50 -9.32 8.43
C GLU A 94 13.94 -10.79 8.32
N ARG A 95 13.90 -11.37 7.11
CA ARG A 95 14.44 -12.70 6.80
C ARG A 95 15.93 -12.78 7.15
N PHE A 96 16.73 -11.77 6.82
CA PHE A 96 18.13 -11.74 7.24
C PHE A 96 18.28 -11.66 8.76
N GLY A 97 17.48 -10.83 9.43
CA GLY A 97 17.47 -10.79 10.90
C GLY A 97 17.18 -12.17 11.51
N PHE A 98 16.17 -12.87 10.97
CA PHE A 98 15.86 -14.23 11.35
C PHE A 98 17.04 -15.20 11.14
N HIS A 99 17.71 -15.16 10.00
CA HIS A 99 18.82 -16.09 9.72
C HIS A 99 20.07 -15.84 10.55
N ILE A 100 20.39 -14.60 10.90
CA ILE A 100 21.64 -14.29 11.61
C ILE A 100 21.52 -14.39 13.13
N SER A 101 20.32 -14.16 13.69
CA SER A 101 20.12 -14.10 15.14
C SER A 101 18.82 -14.74 15.65
N GLY A 102 17.99 -15.29 14.75
CA GLY A 102 16.66 -15.77 15.10
C GLY A 102 15.65 -14.66 15.37
N ASN A 103 16.04 -13.39 15.21
CA ASN A 103 15.20 -12.23 15.48
C ASN A 103 14.93 -11.44 14.19
N PRO A 104 13.70 -11.47 13.65
CA PRO A 104 13.34 -10.68 12.46
C PRO A 104 13.61 -9.17 12.61
N LYS A 105 13.69 -8.66 13.84
CA LYS A 105 13.96 -7.24 14.14
C LYS A 105 15.43 -6.96 14.47
N ASP A 106 16.35 -7.82 14.04
CA ASP A 106 17.78 -7.58 14.21
C ASP A 106 18.18 -6.20 13.63
N PRO A 107 18.97 -5.38 14.34
CA PRO A 107 19.39 -4.08 13.84
C PRO A 107 20.14 -4.13 12.49
N ALA A 108 20.77 -5.25 12.15
CA ALA A 108 21.45 -5.44 10.87
C ALA A 108 20.48 -5.76 9.70
N ALA A 109 19.24 -6.17 9.99
CA ALA A 109 18.26 -6.63 9.01
C ALA A 109 18.05 -5.65 7.84
N PRO A 110 17.83 -4.33 8.05
CA PRO A 110 17.61 -3.40 6.94
C PRO A 110 18.83 -3.28 6.03
N ARG A 111 20.04 -3.27 6.60
CA ARG A 111 21.30 -3.15 5.83
C ARG A 111 21.53 -4.40 4.99
N LEU A 112 21.38 -5.59 5.58
CA LEU A 112 21.59 -6.86 4.89
C LEU A 112 20.54 -7.09 3.80
N GLY A 113 19.27 -6.74 4.08
CA GLY A 113 18.21 -6.79 3.08
C GLY A 113 18.51 -5.90 1.87
N LYS A 114 18.97 -4.66 2.11
CA LYS A 114 19.41 -3.78 1.04
C LYS A 114 20.57 -4.36 0.23
N GLU A 115 21.57 -4.94 0.89
CA GLU A 115 22.70 -5.59 0.19
C GLU A 115 22.24 -6.76 -0.68
N PHE A 116 21.24 -7.52 -0.22
CA PHE A 116 20.61 -8.55 -1.03
C PHE A 116 19.90 -7.95 -2.24
N ASP A 117 19.05 -6.94 -2.07
CA ASP A 117 18.32 -6.34 -3.18
C ASP A 117 19.28 -5.78 -4.25
N ASP A 118 20.32 -5.07 -3.82
CA ASP A 118 21.36 -4.52 -4.72
C ASP A 118 22.12 -5.64 -5.47
N HIS A 119 22.37 -6.78 -4.81
CA HIS A 119 23.01 -7.94 -5.42
C HIS A 119 22.06 -8.72 -6.34
N TYR A 120 20.82 -8.93 -5.92
CA TYR A 120 19.83 -9.77 -6.58
C TYR A 120 19.44 -9.23 -7.95
N VAL A 121 19.30 -7.90 -8.09
CA VAL A 121 19.03 -7.23 -9.37
C VAL A 121 20.13 -7.52 -10.41
N GLN A 122 21.38 -7.72 -9.98
CA GLN A 122 22.48 -8.06 -10.90
C GLN A 122 22.42 -9.52 -11.40
N LEU A 123 21.64 -10.38 -10.72
CA LEU A 123 21.51 -11.80 -11.07
C LEU A 123 20.33 -12.08 -12.00
N VAL A 124 19.45 -11.10 -12.20
CA VAL A 124 18.29 -11.21 -13.09
C VAL A 124 18.69 -10.69 -14.47
N SER A 125 18.65 -11.57 -15.47
CA SER A 125 19.01 -11.29 -16.88
C SER A 125 17.89 -11.68 -17.84
#